data_AF-A0A378U079-F1
#
_entry.id   AF-A0A378U079-F1
#
_cell.length_a   1.000
_cell.length_b   1.000
_cell.length_c   1.000
_cell.angle_alpha   90.00
_cell.angle_beta   90.00
_cell.angle_gamma   90.00
#
_symmetry.space_group_name_H-M   'P 1'
#
loop_
_entity.id
_entity.type
_entity.pdbx_description
1 polymer ?
#
loop_
_entity_poly.entity_id
_entity_poly.type
_entity_poly.pdbx_seq_one_letter_code
_entity_poly.pdbx_strand_id
1 'polypeptide(L)'
;MENKEVNKLINALEDLVKTILEQEGFEDNFINSRHGYDNYPCIMLEDLADIPKSIIQKLKNRPYEFSKEKLDIMEYLSERVMDSKNLLITGLSSYSNYTYFYSYITTVDWLDKFLYQSLEWEHLPENAMPSSLRQRLAVQKRAVTNLEKSSAGLDEKVKQINSAYETAKNLPTVQDDLKEATEEVRKTHQEIESIFKDSKNKSDDFSRNIAINTAKGDEFLGDFEKLKNNIEALYKQCNEYKDKSAQAYSITNTNGLAGAFKERANQLNKSAKWWTFGLIIALLALWFVGSTQVSRLQSLYSTSNISTTVIVLQAITALLSITAPLWFSWLATTQIHKLFKLSEDYGFKSSVSQSYEGYRKETSDISVDLLKDLMGNLLRIMNDEPLRLVKDDTNASTPYNDMANQFFKREKVKDSVKDDKKSPLKAQGNSEDGNNDTPKISNTQENIDEAETT
;
A
#
# COMPACT_ATOMS: atom_id res chain seq x y z
N MET A 1 -4.81 23.38 80.76
CA MET A 1 -4.60 24.83 80.55
C MET A 1 -3.29 25.17 81.20
N GLU A 2 -2.28 25.54 80.42
CA GLU A 2 -1.01 26.01 80.97
C GLU A 2 -1.21 27.44 81.50
N ASN A 3 -1.07 27.62 82.82
CA ASN A 3 -1.20 28.95 83.42
C ASN A 3 0.06 29.76 83.09
N LYS A 4 -0.12 30.80 82.28
CA LYS A 4 0.96 31.64 81.75
C LYS A 4 1.75 32.32 82.88
N GLU A 5 1.06 32.68 83.96
CA GLU A 5 1.55 33.41 85.12
C GLU A 5 2.44 32.51 86.00
N VAL A 6 2.06 31.24 86.17
CA VAL A 6 2.87 30.23 86.88
C VAL A 6 4.18 29.99 86.13
N ASN A 7 4.10 29.83 84.80
CA ASN A 7 5.27 29.63 83.96
C ASN A 7 6.19 30.86 83.97
N LYS A 8 5.63 32.08 84.05
CA LYS A 8 6.41 33.32 84.19
C LYS A 8 7.23 33.33 85.48
N LEU A 9 6.64 32.93 86.61
CA LEU A 9 7.37 32.81 87.89
C LEU A 9 8.44 31.72 87.86
N ILE A 10 8.14 30.54 87.29
CA ILE A 10 9.11 29.46 87.14
C ILE A 10 10.31 29.92 86.29
N ASN A 11 10.05 30.57 85.16
CA ASN A 11 11.11 31.08 84.28
C ASN A 11 11.96 32.14 84.97
N ALA A 12 11.36 33.02 85.78
CA ALA A 12 12.09 34.02 86.55
C ALA A 12 13.02 33.38 87.60
N LEU A 13 12.56 32.33 88.27
CA LEU A 13 13.37 31.57 89.23
C LEU A 13 14.49 30.76 88.53
N GLU A 14 14.22 30.19 87.35
CA GLU A 14 15.23 29.49 86.55
C GLU A 14 16.32 30.44 86.04
N ASP A 15 15.95 31.65 85.62
CA ASP A 15 16.91 32.71 85.26
C ASP A 15 17.76 33.15 86.46
N LEU A 16 17.16 33.21 87.65
CA LEU A 16 17.89 33.51 88.88
C LEU A 16 18.89 32.39 89.23
N VAL A 17 18.48 31.11 89.15
CA VAL A 17 19.38 29.94 89.32
C VAL A 17 20.57 30.03 88.36
N LYS A 18 20.29 30.30 87.09
CA LYS A 18 21.33 30.45 86.06
C LYS A 18 22.29 31.59 86.41
N THR A 19 21.75 32.74 86.81
CA THR A 19 22.54 33.91 87.19
C THR A 19 23.45 33.65 88.40
N ILE A 20 23.00 32.83 89.36
CA ILE A 20 23.81 32.41 90.51
C ILE A 20 24.98 31.56 90.04
N LEU A 21 24.71 30.51 89.25
CA LEU A 21 25.74 29.55 88.83
C LEU A 21 26.75 30.13 87.84
N GLU A 22 26.41 31.19 87.12
CA GLU A 22 27.30 31.89 86.18
C GLU A 22 28.24 32.91 86.84
N GLN A 23 28.22 33.07 88.18
CA GLN A 23 29.11 34.01 88.86
C GLN A 23 30.56 33.49 88.93
N GLU A 24 31.47 34.20 88.27
CA GLU A 24 32.88 33.85 88.22
C GLU A 24 33.61 34.11 89.56
N GLY A 25 34.55 33.24 89.91
CA GLY A 25 35.44 33.41 91.07
C GLY A 25 34.92 32.86 92.40
N PHE A 26 33.90 32.00 92.38
CA PHE A 26 33.35 31.29 93.54
C PHE A 26 33.36 29.75 93.37
N GLU A 27 34.17 29.23 92.45
CA GLU A 27 34.25 27.80 92.12
C GLU A 27 34.76 26.97 93.31
N ASP A 28 34.03 25.90 93.64
CA ASP A 28 34.36 24.84 94.60
C ASP A 28 34.73 25.27 96.03
N ASN A 29 34.35 26.48 96.48
CA ASN A 29 34.61 26.96 97.83
C ASN A 29 33.39 27.68 98.44
N PHE A 30 33.35 27.77 99.78
CA PHE A 30 32.34 28.59 100.46
C PHE A 30 32.54 30.06 100.11
N ILE A 31 31.43 30.80 99.92
CA ILE A 31 31.45 32.22 99.52
C ILE A 31 32.30 33.06 100.50
N ASN A 32 32.24 32.75 101.80
CA ASN A 32 32.99 33.45 102.85
C ASN A 32 34.49 33.13 102.88
N SER A 33 34.96 32.11 102.15
CA SER A 33 36.38 31.75 102.09
C SER A 33 37.17 32.64 101.11
N ARG A 34 36.47 33.48 100.33
CA ARG A 34 37.07 34.45 99.41
C ARG A 34 37.56 35.68 100.19
N HIS A 35 38.76 36.17 99.87
CA HIS A 35 39.35 37.33 100.54
C HIS A 35 38.41 38.55 100.51
N GLY A 36 38.03 39.02 101.70
CA GLY A 36 37.11 40.16 101.90
C GLY A 36 35.64 39.77 102.14
N TYR A 37 35.23 38.53 101.86
CA TYR A 37 33.83 38.06 101.97
C TYR A 37 33.50 37.46 103.34
N ASP A 38 34.26 37.77 104.39
CA ASP A 38 34.09 37.20 105.75
C ASP A 38 32.67 37.41 106.33
N ASN A 39 31.96 38.44 105.87
CA ASN A 39 30.59 38.77 106.25
C ASN A 39 29.51 38.06 105.43
N TYR A 40 29.85 37.08 104.59
CA TYR A 40 28.88 36.30 103.81
C TYR A 40 28.57 34.97 104.52
N PRO A 41 27.39 34.36 104.27
CA PRO A 41 27.09 33.05 104.83
C PRO A 41 28.07 31.96 104.37
N CYS A 42 28.30 30.97 105.23
CA CYS A 42 29.12 29.79 104.97
C CYS A 42 28.40 28.78 104.04
N ILE A 43 28.01 29.22 102.85
CA ILE A 43 27.32 28.41 101.83
C ILE A 43 28.12 28.45 100.53
N MET A 44 28.00 27.40 99.72
CA MET A 44 28.54 27.38 98.36
C MET A 44 27.57 28.06 97.39
N LEU A 45 28.07 28.37 96.18
CA LEU A 45 27.25 28.93 95.11
C LEU A 45 26.13 27.95 94.69
N GLU A 46 26.39 26.64 94.75
CA GLU A 46 25.41 25.59 94.50
C GLU A 46 24.29 25.58 95.55
N ASP A 47 24.65 25.69 96.84
CA ASP A 47 23.70 25.77 97.95
C ASP A 47 22.79 27.00 97.82
N LEU A 48 23.35 28.13 97.36
CA LEU A 48 22.60 29.35 97.09
C LEU A 48 21.59 29.16 95.94
N ALA A 49 21.99 28.42 94.90
CA ALA A 49 21.12 28.08 93.77
C ALA A 49 20.01 27.08 94.14
N ASP A 50 20.20 26.27 95.19
CA ASP A 50 19.21 25.29 95.63
C ASP A 50 17.96 25.93 96.25
N ILE A 51 18.08 27.14 96.81
CA ILE A 51 16.93 27.89 97.36
C ILE A 51 15.87 28.13 96.28
N PRO A 52 16.15 28.83 95.15
CA PRO A 52 15.17 29.00 94.08
C PRO A 52 14.80 27.68 93.38
N LYS A 53 15.71 26.69 93.26
CA LYS A 53 15.36 25.36 92.73
C LYS A 53 14.29 24.65 93.56
N SER A 54 14.36 24.75 94.89
CA SER A 54 13.37 24.14 95.77
C SER A 54 11.97 24.74 95.55
N ILE A 55 11.89 26.05 95.31
CA ILE A 55 10.64 26.76 95.00
C ILE A 55 10.09 26.30 93.64
N ILE A 56 10.94 26.18 92.62
CA ILE A 56 10.55 25.67 91.29
C ILE A 56 9.98 24.25 91.41
N GLN A 57 10.63 23.37 92.17
CA GLN A 57 10.17 22.00 92.36
C GLN A 57 8.81 21.95 93.06
N LYS A 58 8.59 22.80 94.08
CA LYS A 58 7.28 22.92 94.76
C LYS A 58 6.19 23.38 93.80
N LEU A 59 6.48 24.27 92.84
CA LEU A 59 5.51 24.77 91.86
C LEU A 59 5.21 23.75 90.75
N LYS A 60 6.22 23.03 90.22
CA LYS A 60 6.04 22.03 89.15
C LYS A 60 5.21 20.81 89.57
N ASN A 61 5.22 20.46 90.87
CA ASN A 61 4.55 19.26 91.40
C ASN A 61 3.06 19.48 91.78
N ARG A 62 2.42 20.58 91.37
CA ARG A 62 1.04 20.95 91.77
C ARG A 62 0.05 20.96 90.59
N PRO A 63 -1.25 20.69 90.81
CA PRO A 63 -2.26 20.72 89.75
C PRO A 63 -2.49 22.14 89.19
N TYR A 64 -2.77 22.22 87.88
CA TYR A 64 -2.78 23.44 87.07
C TYR A 64 -4.07 24.30 87.18
N GLU A 65 -4.85 24.23 88.25
CA GLU A 65 -6.05 25.06 88.40
C GLU A 65 -5.86 26.04 89.56
N PHE A 66 -5.39 27.25 89.25
CA PHE A 66 -5.30 28.34 90.22
C PHE A 66 -6.45 29.33 90.01
N SER A 67 -6.98 29.88 91.11
CA SER A 67 -7.95 30.97 91.04
C SER A 67 -7.29 32.22 90.44
N LYS A 68 -8.10 33.09 89.81
CA LYS A 68 -7.62 34.33 89.19
C LYS A 68 -6.78 35.20 90.14
N GLU A 69 -7.23 35.33 91.39
CA GLU A 69 -6.50 36.06 92.43
C GLU A 69 -5.12 35.46 92.74
N LYS A 70 -4.99 34.12 92.69
CA LYS A 70 -3.69 33.44 92.87
C LYS A 70 -2.78 33.59 91.66
N LEU A 71 -3.33 33.64 90.45
CA LEU A 71 -2.56 33.91 89.22
C LEU A 71 -1.98 35.32 89.22
N ASP A 72 -2.76 36.32 89.63
CA ASP A 72 -2.31 37.71 89.78
C ASP A 72 -1.18 37.82 90.83
N ILE A 73 -1.28 37.06 91.94
CA ILE A 73 -0.21 36.96 92.95
C ILE A 73 1.07 36.35 92.35
N MET A 74 0.96 35.28 91.56
CA MET A 74 2.13 34.64 90.95
C MET A 74 2.84 35.54 89.94
N GLU A 75 2.06 36.34 89.20
CA GLU A 75 2.62 37.36 88.32
C GLU A 75 3.36 38.44 89.11
N TYR A 76 2.77 38.95 90.20
CA TYR A 76 3.44 39.90 91.10
C TYR A 76 4.75 39.34 91.68
N LEU A 77 4.75 38.08 92.12
CA LEU A 77 5.95 37.43 92.65
C LEU A 77 7.03 37.26 91.59
N SER A 78 6.66 37.00 90.32
CA SER A 78 7.61 36.86 89.23
C SER A 78 8.41 38.15 88.98
N GLU A 79 7.77 39.31 89.10
CA GLU A 79 8.43 40.62 88.97
C GLU A 79 9.40 40.87 90.13
N ARG A 80 9.02 40.51 91.37
CA ARG A 80 9.90 40.67 92.54
C ARG A 80 11.14 39.77 92.46
N VAL A 81 11.00 38.57 91.92
CA VAL A 81 12.14 37.67 91.65
C VAL A 81 13.10 38.30 90.65
N MET A 82 12.58 38.85 89.55
CA MET A 82 13.40 39.55 88.55
C MET A 82 14.10 40.79 89.13
N ASP A 83 13.43 41.59 89.96
CA ASP A 83 14.05 42.75 90.62
C ASP A 83 15.19 42.31 91.56
N SER A 84 15.03 41.18 92.25
CA SER A 84 16.04 40.66 93.19
C SER A 84 17.36 40.23 92.53
N LYS A 85 17.32 39.91 91.22
CA LYS A 85 18.50 39.51 90.44
C LYS A 85 19.61 40.57 90.45
N ASN A 86 19.24 41.85 90.34
CA ASN A 86 20.21 42.95 90.38
C ASN A 86 20.88 43.08 91.75
N LEU A 87 20.14 42.78 92.83
CA LEU A 87 20.69 42.79 94.20
C LEU A 87 21.72 41.69 94.39
N LEU A 88 21.47 40.49 93.85
CA LEU A 88 22.41 39.38 93.87
C LEU A 88 23.72 39.73 93.15
N ILE A 89 23.64 40.22 91.90
CA ILE A 89 24.82 40.57 91.10
C ILE A 89 25.63 41.67 91.79
N THR A 90 24.95 42.72 92.29
CA THR A 90 25.60 43.83 92.99
C THR A 90 26.23 43.36 94.32
N GLY A 91 25.57 42.42 94.99
CA GLY A 91 26.05 41.81 96.22
C GLY A 91 27.28 40.92 96.00
N LEU A 92 27.39 40.22 94.88
CA LEU A 92 28.53 39.33 94.64
C LEU A 92 29.73 40.03 93.96
N SER A 93 29.54 41.21 93.35
CA SER A 93 30.59 41.92 92.62
C SER A 93 31.69 42.55 93.50
N SER A 94 31.39 42.89 94.76
CA SER A 94 32.35 43.49 95.68
C SER A 94 32.05 43.10 97.13
N TYR A 95 33.09 42.84 97.92
CA TYR A 95 32.98 42.54 99.35
C TYR A 95 32.32 43.67 100.17
N SER A 96 32.38 44.92 99.69
CA SER A 96 31.75 46.07 100.35
C SER A 96 30.22 46.07 100.27
N ASN A 97 29.64 45.24 99.40
CA ASN A 97 28.22 45.27 99.04
C ASN A 97 27.40 44.17 99.71
N TYR A 98 27.89 43.60 100.82
CA TYR A 98 27.22 42.50 101.54
C TYR A 98 25.75 42.78 101.88
N THR A 99 25.36 44.03 102.13
CA THR A 99 23.97 44.44 102.38
C THR A 99 23.03 44.09 101.21
N TYR A 100 23.50 44.19 99.96
CA TYR A 100 22.70 43.84 98.78
C TYR A 100 22.48 42.33 98.70
N PHE A 101 23.50 41.53 99.04
CA PHE A 101 23.40 40.08 99.12
C PHE A 101 22.39 39.63 100.19
N TYR A 102 22.46 40.20 101.40
CA TYR A 102 21.48 39.91 102.44
C TYR A 102 20.06 40.36 102.09
N SER A 103 19.91 41.48 101.37
CA SER A 103 18.61 41.94 100.88
C SER A 103 18.00 40.95 99.87
N TYR A 104 18.85 40.40 98.99
CA TYR A 104 18.47 39.32 98.08
C TYR A 104 18.00 38.08 98.84
N ILE A 105 18.80 37.56 99.78
CA ILE A 105 18.44 36.39 100.60
C ILE A 105 17.11 36.61 101.32
N THR A 106 16.91 37.79 101.89
CA THR A 106 15.66 38.14 102.59
C THR A 106 14.45 38.14 101.66
N THR A 107 14.62 38.60 100.41
CA THR A 107 13.53 38.62 99.41
C THR A 107 13.15 37.21 98.97
N VAL A 108 14.14 36.32 98.77
CA VAL A 108 13.88 34.93 98.39
C VAL A 108 13.31 34.11 99.55
N ASP A 109 13.77 34.33 100.79
CA ASP A 109 13.20 33.71 101.99
C ASP A 109 11.74 34.15 102.23
N TRP A 110 11.45 35.45 102.06
CA TRP A 110 10.08 35.96 102.11
C TRP A 110 9.20 35.31 101.04
N LEU A 111 9.71 35.16 99.82
CA LEU A 111 9.01 34.51 98.72
C LEU A 111 8.65 33.05 99.05
N ASP A 112 9.61 32.25 99.55
CA ASP A 112 9.35 30.84 99.88
C ASP A 112 8.27 30.72 100.99
N LYS A 113 8.38 31.53 102.04
CA LYS A 113 7.38 31.56 103.13
C LYS A 113 6.00 32.01 102.65
N PHE A 114 5.94 33.01 101.79
CA PHE A 114 4.68 33.53 101.26
C PHE A 114 3.99 32.52 100.31
N LEU A 115 4.76 31.85 99.46
CA LEU A 115 4.26 30.76 98.62
C LEU A 115 3.77 29.58 99.46
N TYR A 116 4.53 29.22 100.51
CA TYR A 116 4.13 28.16 101.44
C TYR A 116 2.77 28.45 102.09
N GLN A 117 2.57 29.65 102.63
CA GLN A 117 1.30 30.02 103.27
C GLN A 117 0.12 30.07 102.29
N SER A 118 0.34 30.52 101.06
CA SER A 118 -0.73 30.68 100.05
C SER A 118 -1.14 29.36 99.37
N LEU A 119 -0.28 28.35 99.38
CA LEU A 119 -0.47 27.07 98.68
C LEU A 119 -0.85 25.89 99.59
N GLU A 120 -0.61 25.93 100.91
CA GLU A 120 -0.80 24.74 101.77
C GLU A 120 -2.21 24.47 102.32
N TRP A 121 -3.15 25.41 102.23
CA TRP A 121 -4.51 25.18 102.75
C TRP A 121 -5.33 24.13 101.98
N GLU A 122 -4.76 23.52 100.95
CA GLU A 122 -5.44 22.56 100.06
C GLU A 122 -5.35 21.09 100.52
N HIS A 123 -4.43 20.76 101.44
CA HIS A 123 -4.36 19.41 102.04
C HIS A 123 -4.14 19.45 103.56
N LEU A 124 -5.23 19.57 104.32
CA LEU A 124 -5.22 19.22 105.75
C LEU A 124 -4.98 17.70 105.88
N PRO A 125 -3.94 17.25 106.61
CA PRO A 125 -3.79 15.84 106.92
C PRO A 125 -5.01 15.37 107.72
N GLU A 126 -5.56 14.21 107.33
CA GLU A 126 -6.85 13.69 107.82
C GLU A 126 -6.95 13.62 109.35
N ASN A 127 -5.79 13.55 110.03
CA ASN A 127 -5.63 13.47 111.47
C ASN A 127 -5.74 14.82 112.24
N ALA A 128 -5.76 15.97 111.57
CA ALA A 128 -5.86 17.28 112.22
C ALA A 128 -7.30 17.80 112.40
N MET A 129 -8.29 17.13 111.82
CA MET A 129 -9.69 17.59 111.80
C MET A 129 -10.53 16.94 112.92
N PRO A 130 -11.44 17.67 113.60
CA PRO A 130 -12.38 17.09 114.57
C PRO A 130 -13.25 15.99 113.94
N SER A 131 -13.55 14.94 114.71
CA SER A 131 -14.24 13.72 114.21
C SER A 131 -15.57 13.99 113.51
N SER A 132 -16.32 15.00 113.95
CA SER A 132 -17.62 15.39 113.38
C SER A 132 -17.52 15.92 111.95
N LEU A 133 -16.47 16.69 111.65
CA LEU A 133 -16.19 17.21 110.31
C LEU A 133 -15.70 16.09 109.39
N ARG A 134 -14.84 15.18 109.90
CA ARG A 134 -14.35 14.01 109.15
C ARG A 134 -15.51 13.10 108.71
N GLN A 135 -16.47 12.85 109.59
CA GLN A 135 -17.64 12.03 109.27
C GLN A 135 -18.57 12.70 108.24
N ARG A 136 -18.80 14.02 108.35
CA ARG A 136 -19.59 14.78 107.36
C ARG A 136 -18.92 14.79 105.99
N LEU A 137 -17.59 14.95 105.95
CA LEU A 137 -16.83 14.92 104.71
C LEU A 137 -16.85 13.54 104.05
N ALA A 138 -16.78 12.45 104.84
CA ALA A 138 -16.94 11.09 104.33
C ALA A 138 -18.33 10.83 103.73
N VAL A 139 -19.39 11.37 104.35
CA VAL A 139 -20.77 11.26 103.83
C VAL A 139 -20.93 12.04 102.53
N GLN A 140 -20.43 13.28 102.46
CA GLN A 140 -20.48 14.06 101.22
C GLN A 140 -19.64 13.44 100.11
N LYS A 141 -18.45 12.90 100.42
CA LYS A 141 -17.61 12.20 99.45
C LYS A 141 -18.38 11.02 98.84
N ARG A 142 -19.06 10.20 99.65
CA ARG A 142 -19.93 9.11 99.17
C ARG A 142 -21.10 9.60 98.32
N ALA A 143 -21.72 10.73 98.68
CA ALA A 143 -22.80 11.31 97.88
C ALA A 143 -22.30 11.74 96.49
N VAL A 144 -21.13 12.36 96.41
CA VAL A 144 -20.49 12.74 95.15
C VAL A 144 -20.14 11.50 94.31
N THR A 145 -19.54 10.47 94.91
CA THR A 145 -19.19 9.23 94.17
C THR A 145 -20.43 8.52 93.62
N ASN A 146 -21.55 8.54 94.34
CA ASN A 146 -22.80 7.98 93.84
C ASN A 146 -23.41 8.81 92.70
N LEU A 147 -23.28 10.15 92.75
CA LEU A 147 -23.69 11.03 91.65
C LEU A 147 -22.82 10.82 90.40
N GLU A 148 -21.50 10.64 90.56
CA GLU A 148 -20.60 10.29 89.45
C GLU A 148 -20.97 8.95 88.82
N LYS A 149 -21.34 7.95 89.64
CA LYS A 149 -21.76 6.65 89.15
C LYS A 149 -23.11 6.68 88.40
N SER A 150 -24.02 7.59 88.76
CA SER A 150 -25.32 7.73 88.07
C SER A 150 -25.28 8.66 86.85
N SER A 151 -24.33 9.60 86.81
CA SER A 151 -24.10 10.46 85.64
C SER A 151 -23.30 9.76 84.53
N ALA A 152 -22.55 8.71 84.86
CA ALA A 152 -21.88 7.85 83.90
C ALA A 152 -22.91 7.21 82.93
N GLY A 153 -22.81 7.56 81.65
CA GLY A 153 -23.68 7.05 80.57
C GLY A 153 -24.90 7.91 80.24
N LEU A 154 -25.14 9.03 80.95
CA LEU A 154 -26.22 9.96 80.58
C LEU A 154 -25.89 10.72 79.28
N ASP A 155 -24.61 11.08 79.07
CA ASP A 155 -24.14 11.74 77.84
C ASP A 155 -24.35 10.87 76.59
N GLU A 156 -24.10 9.56 76.71
CA GLU A 156 -24.28 8.62 75.59
C GLU A 156 -25.75 8.43 75.24
N LYS A 157 -26.63 8.35 76.24
CA LYS A 157 -28.09 8.29 76.02
C LYS A 157 -28.61 9.59 75.40
N VAL A 158 -28.13 10.75 75.86
CA VAL A 158 -28.49 12.05 75.28
C VAL A 158 -28.01 12.15 73.83
N LYS A 159 -26.80 11.67 73.51
CA LYS A 159 -26.31 11.57 72.13
C LYS A 159 -27.18 10.67 71.25
N GLN A 160 -27.59 9.51 71.75
CA GLN A 160 -28.48 8.60 71.01
C GLN A 160 -29.86 9.22 70.78
N ILE A 161 -30.44 9.87 71.79
CA ILE A 161 -31.75 10.54 71.67
C ILE A 161 -31.66 11.69 70.66
N ASN A 162 -30.63 12.52 70.73
CA ASN A 162 -30.44 13.62 69.78
C ASN A 162 -30.19 13.09 68.36
N SER A 163 -29.42 12.02 68.19
CA SER A 163 -29.20 11.38 66.89
C SER A 163 -30.49 10.79 66.30
N ALA A 164 -31.29 10.11 67.12
CA ALA A 164 -32.58 9.57 66.71
C ALA A 164 -33.59 10.70 66.38
N TYR A 165 -33.58 11.78 67.16
CA TYR A 165 -34.41 12.95 66.93
C TYR A 165 -34.05 13.66 65.61
N GLU A 166 -32.77 13.89 65.34
CA GLU A 166 -32.30 14.44 64.06
C GLU A 166 -32.65 13.52 62.89
N THR A 167 -32.51 12.20 63.06
CA THR A 167 -32.91 11.23 62.03
C THR A 167 -34.42 11.27 61.76
N ALA A 168 -35.24 11.33 62.80
CA ALA A 168 -36.70 11.43 62.67
C ALA A 168 -37.13 12.77 62.06
N LYS A 169 -36.44 13.87 62.39
CA LYS A 169 -36.66 15.19 61.79
C LYS A 169 -36.31 15.23 60.30
N ASN A 170 -35.28 14.50 59.88
CA ASN A 170 -34.84 14.40 58.49
C ASN A 170 -35.57 13.30 57.69
N LEU A 171 -36.41 12.49 58.33
CA LEU A 171 -37.14 11.38 57.68
C LEU A 171 -38.04 11.83 56.52
N PRO A 172 -38.80 12.95 56.60
CA PRO A 172 -39.58 13.45 55.47
C PRO A 172 -38.72 13.82 54.27
N THR A 173 -37.57 14.47 54.50
CA THR A 173 -36.61 14.83 53.45
C THR A 173 -36.06 13.58 52.77
N VAL A 174 -35.66 12.56 53.53
CA VAL A 174 -35.20 11.27 52.98
C VAL A 174 -36.31 10.57 52.19
N GLN A 175 -37.57 10.71 52.60
CA GLN A 175 -38.70 10.10 51.89
C GLN A 175 -38.99 10.80 50.56
N ASP A 176 -38.85 12.12 50.50
CA ASP A 176 -39.00 12.89 49.27
C ASP A 176 -37.83 12.63 48.31
N ASP A 177 -36.58 12.60 48.81
CA ASP A 177 -35.39 12.23 48.04
C ASP A 177 -35.52 10.81 47.45
N LEU A 178 -36.05 9.86 48.25
CA LEU A 178 -36.26 8.49 47.79
C LEU A 178 -37.32 8.42 46.69
N LYS A 179 -38.42 9.18 46.80
CA LYS A 179 -39.42 9.26 45.73
C LYS A 179 -38.83 9.82 44.45
N GLU A 180 -38.07 10.91 44.53
CA GLU A 180 -37.40 11.51 43.38
C GLU A 180 -36.46 10.50 42.71
N ALA A 181 -35.62 9.81 43.50
CA ALA A 181 -34.74 8.77 43.00
C ALA A 181 -35.51 7.61 42.34
N THR A 182 -36.64 7.16 42.92
CA THR A 182 -37.46 6.10 42.30
C THR A 182 -38.10 6.55 40.98
N GLU A 183 -38.46 7.82 40.89
CA GLU A 183 -39.11 8.38 39.70
C GLU A 183 -38.10 8.60 38.57
N GLU A 184 -36.87 9.00 38.91
CA GLU A 184 -35.73 9.03 37.99
C GLU A 184 -35.36 7.63 37.49
N VAL A 185 -35.28 6.63 38.38
CA VAL A 185 -35.07 5.23 37.99
C VAL A 185 -36.17 4.74 37.04
N ARG A 186 -37.43 5.12 37.28
CA ARG A 186 -38.54 4.77 36.39
C ARG A 186 -38.40 5.42 35.01
N LYS A 187 -38.02 6.71 34.95
CA LYS A 187 -37.80 7.43 33.68
C LYS A 187 -36.65 6.82 32.89
N THR A 188 -35.50 6.61 33.54
CA THR A 188 -34.32 5.99 32.91
C THR A 188 -34.64 4.58 32.41
N HIS A 189 -35.42 3.79 33.15
CA HIS A 189 -35.86 2.48 32.68
C HIS A 189 -36.72 2.56 31.41
N GLN A 190 -37.67 3.50 31.34
CA GLN A 190 -38.49 3.71 30.14
C GLN A 190 -37.66 4.16 28.93
N GLU A 191 -36.67 5.03 29.15
CA GLU A 191 -35.73 5.45 28.10
C GLU A 191 -34.91 4.26 27.60
N ILE A 192 -34.37 3.43 28.51
CA ILE A 192 -33.61 2.22 28.18
C ILE A 192 -34.48 1.24 27.37
N GLU A 193 -35.72 0.99 27.76
CA GLU A 193 -36.63 0.12 26.99
C GLU A 193 -36.89 0.67 25.58
N SER A 194 -37.08 1.98 25.46
CA SER A 194 -37.30 2.62 24.16
C SER A 194 -36.06 2.51 23.25
N ILE A 195 -34.86 2.72 23.80
CA ILE A 195 -33.58 2.59 23.10
C ILE A 195 -33.35 1.13 22.70
N PHE A 196 -33.63 0.18 23.59
CA PHE A 196 -33.49 -1.24 23.30
C PHE A 196 -34.42 -1.69 22.17
N LYS A 197 -35.67 -1.22 22.17
CA LYS A 197 -36.63 -1.50 21.10
C LYS A 197 -36.20 -0.91 19.76
N ASP A 198 -35.72 0.34 19.75
CA ASP A 198 -35.21 0.97 18.53
C ASP A 198 -33.94 0.27 18.01
N SER A 199 -33.01 -0.07 18.90
CA SER A 199 -31.80 -0.82 18.57
C SER A 199 -32.12 -2.20 17.99
N LYS A 200 -33.09 -2.92 18.58
CA LYS A 200 -33.55 -4.20 18.06
C LYS A 200 -34.16 -4.08 16.67
N ASN A 201 -35.04 -3.10 16.46
CA ASN A 201 -35.64 -2.86 15.13
C ASN A 201 -34.57 -2.52 14.08
N LYS A 202 -33.58 -1.69 14.43
CA LYS A 202 -32.45 -1.36 13.55
C LYS A 202 -31.60 -2.59 13.25
N SER A 203 -31.35 -3.45 14.23
CA SER A 203 -30.62 -4.70 14.07
C SER A 203 -31.36 -5.67 13.14
N ASP A 204 -32.68 -5.78 13.29
CA ASP A 204 -33.53 -6.63 12.45
C ASP A 204 -33.56 -6.12 11.00
N ASP A 205 -33.71 -4.80 10.78
CA ASP A 205 -33.67 -4.22 9.44
C ASP A 205 -32.27 -4.32 8.82
N PHE A 206 -31.21 -4.15 9.60
CA PHE A 206 -29.83 -4.38 9.13
C PHE A 206 -29.61 -5.83 8.70
N SER A 207 -30.09 -6.79 9.49
CA SER A 207 -30.01 -8.22 9.16
C SER A 207 -30.78 -8.55 7.88
N ARG A 208 -31.97 -7.95 7.70
CA ARG A 208 -32.75 -8.08 6.47
C ARG A 208 -32.03 -7.48 5.26
N ASN A 209 -31.41 -6.31 5.42
CA ASN A 209 -30.64 -5.66 4.36
C ASN A 209 -29.41 -6.48 3.97
N ILE A 210 -28.71 -7.09 4.94
CA ILE A 210 -27.63 -8.04 4.65
C ILE A 210 -28.16 -9.20 3.81
N ALA A 211 -29.24 -9.86 4.23
CA ALA A 211 -29.79 -11.00 3.50
C ALA A 211 -30.20 -10.64 2.06
N ILE A 212 -30.82 -9.48 1.85
CA ILE A 212 -31.18 -8.97 0.52
C ILE A 212 -29.93 -8.71 -0.33
N ASN A 213 -28.90 -8.07 0.25
CA ASN A 213 -27.67 -7.76 -0.48
C ASN A 213 -26.87 -9.03 -0.81
N THR A 214 -26.85 -10.02 0.08
CA THR A 214 -26.23 -11.33 -0.19
C THR A 214 -26.96 -12.05 -1.32
N ALA A 215 -28.30 -12.11 -1.29
CA ALA A 215 -29.07 -12.73 -2.36
C ALA A 215 -28.87 -12.03 -3.71
N LYS A 216 -28.84 -10.69 -3.73
CA LYS A 216 -28.49 -9.92 -4.94
C LYS A 216 -27.06 -10.19 -5.39
N GLY A 217 -26.13 -10.30 -4.45
CA GLY A 217 -24.73 -10.65 -4.74
C GLY A 217 -24.63 -12.01 -5.44
N ASP A 218 -25.34 -13.01 -4.96
CA ASP A 218 -25.38 -14.35 -5.56
C ASP A 218 -26.03 -14.34 -6.95
N GLU A 219 -27.11 -13.57 -7.15
CA GLU A 219 -27.73 -13.36 -8.46
C GLU A 219 -26.74 -12.71 -9.44
N PHE A 220 -26.05 -11.64 -9.01
CA PHE A 220 -25.03 -10.97 -9.81
C PHE A 220 -23.86 -11.89 -10.16
N LEU A 221 -23.41 -12.74 -9.23
CA LEU A 221 -22.36 -13.73 -9.50
C LEU A 221 -22.82 -14.75 -10.55
N GLY A 222 -24.06 -15.24 -10.44
CA GLY A 222 -24.65 -16.14 -11.42
C GLY A 222 -24.76 -15.52 -12.81
N ASP A 223 -25.17 -14.25 -12.90
CA ASP A 223 -25.24 -13.54 -14.17
C ASP A 223 -23.86 -13.20 -14.75
N PHE A 224 -22.89 -12.88 -13.90
CA PHE A 224 -21.50 -12.68 -14.32
C PHE A 224 -20.91 -13.98 -14.89
N GLU A 225 -21.20 -15.13 -14.29
CA GLU A 225 -20.74 -16.43 -14.79
C GLU A 225 -21.39 -16.78 -16.13
N LYS A 226 -22.70 -16.54 -16.30
CA LYS A 226 -23.36 -16.66 -17.62
C LYS A 226 -22.74 -15.74 -18.66
N LEU A 227 -22.47 -14.48 -18.31
CA LEU A 227 -21.87 -13.51 -19.23
C LEU A 227 -20.46 -13.94 -19.63
N LYS A 228 -19.64 -14.41 -18.68
CA LYS A 228 -18.32 -14.96 -18.95
C LYS A 228 -18.38 -16.12 -19.93
N ASN A 229 -19.27 -17.09 -19.70
CA ASN A 229 -19.45 -18.23 -20.59
C ASN A 229 -19.90 -17.80 -21.99
N ASN A 230 -20.79 -16.81 -22.10
CA ASN A 230 -21.22 -16.25 -23.37
C ASN A 230 -20.07 -15.54 -24.11
N ILE A 231 -19.25 -14.76 -23.40
CA ILE A 231 -18.07 -14.09 -23.97
C ILE A 231 -17.06 -15.13 -24.48
N GLU A 232 -16.79 -16.18 -23.71
CA GLU A 232 -15.86 -17.24 -24.12
C GLU A 232 -16.38 -17.99 -25.35
N ALA A 233 -17.67 -18.31 -25.39
CA ALA A 233 -18.32 -18.91 -26.56
C ALA A 233 -18.24 -17.99 -27.79
N LEU A 234 -18.53 -16.70 -27.64
CA LEU A 234 -18.43 -15.71 -28.72
C LEU A 234 -16.99 -15.52 -29.19
N TYR A 235 -16.02 -15.51 -28.28
CA TYR A 235 -14.60 -15.41 -28.60
C TYR A 235 -14.14 -16.62 -29.42
N LYS A 236 -14.54 -17.83 -29.01
CA LYS A 236 -14.26 -19.06 -29.76
C LYS A 236 -14.87 -19.02 -31.17
N GLN A 237 -16.13 -18.60 -31.29
CA GLN A 237 -16.78 -18.45 -32.58
C GLN A 237 -16.08 -17.40 -33.46
N CYS A 238 -15.70 -16.25 -32.89
CA CYS A 238 -15.00 -15.19 -33.62
C CYS A 238 -13.65 -15.67 -34.19
N ASN A 239 -12.86 -16.39 -33.38
CA ASN A 239 -11.61 -16.99 -33.87
C ASN A 239 -11.86 -18.02 -34.97
N GLU A 240 -12.87 -18.87 -34.81
CA GLU A 240 -13.23 -19.83 -35.86
C GLU A 240 -13.66 -19.14 -37.17
N TYR A 241 -14.44 -18.06 -37.09
CA TYR A 241 -14.82 -17.26 -38.26
C TYR A 241 -13.63 -16.53 -38.87
N LYS A 242 -12.70 -16.02 -38.06
CA LYS A 242 -11.47 -15.37 -38.54
C LYS A 242 -10.61 -16.36 -39.33
N ASP A 243 -10.39 -17.56 -38.80
CA ASP A 243 -9.60 -18.59 -39.47
C ASP A 243 -10.28 -19.08 -40.75
N LYS A 244 -11.59 -19.33 -40.71
CA LYS A 244 -12.39 -19.66 -41.90
C LYS A 244 -12.34 -18.56 -42.95
N SER A 245 -12.41 -17.30 -42.55
CA SER A 245 -12.34 -16.15 -43.47
C SER A 245 -10.95 -16.02 -44.11
N ALA A 246 -9.88 -16.13 -43.32
CA ALA A 246 -8.51 -16.11 -43.83
C ALA A 246 -8.23 -17.27 -44.80
N GLN A 247 -8.74 -18.46 -44.48
CA GLN A 247 -8.67 -19.62 -45.35
C GLN A 247 -9.47 -19.40 -46.65
N ALA A 248 -10.73 -18.94 -46.55
CA ALA A 248 -11.58 -18.68 -47.70
C ALA A 248 -11.03 -17.59 -48.62
N TYR A 249 -10.50 -16.51 -48.06
CA TYR A 249 -9.89 -15.41 -48.83
C TYR A 249 -8.69 -15.92 -49.64
N SER A 250 -7.81 -16.70 -49.02
CA SER A 250 -6.65 -17.22 -49.73
C SER A 250 -7.01 -18.28 -50.77
N ILE A 251 -7.94 -19.19 -50.45
CA ILE A 251 -8.46 -20.18 -51.41
C ILE A 251 -9.07 -19.45 -52.61
N THR A 252 -9.86 -18.40 -52.37
CA THR A 252 -10.49 -17.61 -53.43
C THR A 252 -9.46 -16.87 -54.27
N ASN A 253 -8.43 -16.29 -53.66
CA ASN A 253 -7.38 -15.58 -54.37
C ASN A 253 -6.60 -16.52 -55.30
N THR A 254 -6.11 -17.65 -54.78
CA THR A 254 -5.30 -18.58 -55.58
C THR A 254 -6.14 -19.34 -56.60
N ASN A 255 -7.36 -19.79 -56.26
CA ASN A 255 -8.26 -20.41 -57.24
C ASN A 255 -8.75 -19.41 -58.29
N GLY A 256 -8.98 -18.15 -57.91
CA GLY A 256 -9.33 -17.07 -58.83
C GLY A 256 -8.22 -16.84 -59.85
N LEU A 257 -6.96 -16.77 -59.39
CA LEU A 257 -5.80 -16.59 -60.25
C LEU A 257 -5.53 -17.82 -61.14
N ALA A 258 -5.57 -19.03 -60.57
CA ALA A 258 -5.45 -20.28 -61.31
C ALA A 258 -6.56 -20.41 -62.36
N GLY A 259 -7.78 -20.01 -62.03
CA GLY A 259 -8.94 -19.94 -62.92
C GLY A 259 -8.74 -18.95 -64.07
N ALA A 260 -8.23 -17.75 -63.78
CA ALA A 260 -7.92 -16.75 -64.80
C ALA A 260 -6.84 -17.25 -65.79
N PHE A 261 -5.78 -17.90 -65.30
CA PHE A 261 -4.77 -18.52 -66.16
C PHE A 261 -5.34 -19.68 -66.98
N LYS A 262 -6.18 -20.53 -66.39
CA LYS A 262 -6.85 -21.64 -67.10
C LYS A 262 -7.76 -21.14 -68.21
N GLU A 263 -8.56 -20.12 -67.94
CA GLU A 263 -9.45 -19.53 -68.94
C GLU A 263 -8.63 -18.91 -70.08
N ARG A 264 -7.53 -18.22 -69.75
CA ARG A 264 -6.64 -17.66 -70.77
C ARG A 264 -5.99 -18.75 -71.62
N ALA A 265 -5.44 -19.80 -71.00
CA ALA A 265 -4.88 -20.96 -71.72
C ALA A 265 -5.91 -21.60 -72.67
N ASN A 266 -7.15 -21.75 -72.22
CA ASN A 266 -8.24 -22.30 -73.04
C ASN A 266 -8.62 -21.40 -74.22
N GLN A 267 -8.69 -20.07 -74.02
CA GLN A 267 -8.93 -19.11 -75.10
C GLN A 267 -7.83 -19.18 -76.16
N LEU A 268 -6.57 -19.26 -75.75
CA LEU A 268 -5.43 -19.39 -76.68
C LEU A 268 -5.46 -20.73 -77.43
N ASN A 269 -5.77 -21.83 -76.75
CA ASN A 269 -5.91 -23.14 -77.37
C ASN A 269 -7.07 -23.17 -78.38
N LYS A 270 -8.22 -22.54 -78.06
CA LYS A 270 -9.33 -22.36 -79.01
C LYS A 270 -8.88 -21.57 -80.26
N SER A 271 -8.10 -20.50 -80.06
CA SER A 271 -7.53 -19.73 -81.18
C SER A 271 -6.56 -20.58 -82.01
N ALA A 272 -5.70 -21.38 -81.39
CA ALA A 272 -4.80 -22.30 -82.08
C ALA A 272 -5.57 -23.35 -82.91
N LYS A 273 -6.67 -23.89 -82.39
CA LYS A 273 -7.58 -24.80 -83.13
C LYS A 273 -8.21 -24.12 -84.34
N TRP A 274 -8.59 -22.84 -84.23
CA TRP A 274 -9.14 -22.08 -85.36
C TRP A 274 -8.08 -21.88 -86.47
N TRP A 275 -6.84 -21.54 -86.10
CA TRP A 275 -5.73 -21.48 -87.06
C TRP A 275 -5.40 -22.85 -87.67
N THR A 276 -5.52 -23.93 -86.89
CA THR A 276 -5.35 -25.31 -87.39
C THR A 276 -6.41 -25.66 -88.42
N PHE A 277 -7.66 -25.26 -88.19
CA PHE A 277 -8.72 -25.42 -89.18
C PHE A 277 -8.45 -24.60 -90.46
N GLY A 278 -7.97 -23.36 -90.30
CA GLY A 278 -7.52 -22.53 -91.43
C GLY A 278 -6.38 -23.17 -92.22
N LEU A 279 -5.42 -23.80 -91.56
CA LEU A 279 -4.32 -24.54 -92.18
C LEU A 279 -4.85 -25.71 -93.03
N ILE A 280 -5.80 -26.48 -92.51
CA ILE A 280 -6.42 -27.60 -93.25
C ILE A 280 -7.12 -27.10 -94.52
N ILE A 281 -7.88 -26.00 -94.43
CA ILE A 281 -8.52 -25.38 -95.61
C ILE A 281 -7.47 -24.92 -96.63
N ALA A 282 -6.39 -24.30 -96.18
CA ALA A 282 -5.33 -23.84 -97.07
C ALA A 282 -4.63 -25.00 -97.80
N LEU A 283 -4.43 -26.14 -97.14
CA LEU A 283 -3.90 -27.34 -97.77
C LEU A 283 -4.87 -27.94 -98.80
N LEU A 284 -6.16 -27.96 -98.51
CA LEU A 284 -7.18 -28.40 -99.47
C LEU A 284 -7.26 -27.46 -100.67
N ALA A 285 -7.17 -26.14 -100.44
CA ALA A 285 -7.13 -25.13 -101.50
C ALA A 285 -5.86 -25.27 -102.35
N LEU A 286 -4.71 -25.52 -101.74
CA LEU A 286 -3.45 -25.79 -102.44
C LEU A 286 -3.57 -27.03 -103.34
N TRP A 287 -4.21 -28.10 -102.85
CA TRP A 287 -4.44 -29.31 -103.64
C TRP A 287 -5.41 -29.08 -104.82
N PHE A 288 -6.51 -28.35 -104.59
CA PHE A 288 -7.49 -28.02 -105.64
C PHE A 288 -6.93 -27.05 -106.69
N VAL A 289 -6.27 -25.97 -106.27
CA VAL A 289 -5.63 -25.01 -107.19
C VAL A 289 -4.44 -25.66 -107.90
N GLY A 290 -3.64 -26.47 -107.20
CA GLY A 290 -2.52 -27.19 -107.81
C GLY A 290 -2.97 -28.14 -108.92
N SER A 291 -3.96 -29.00 -108.64
CA SER A 291 -4.48 -29.95 -109.64
C SER A 291 -5.11 -29.26 -110.86
N THR A 292 -5.87 -28.18 -110.66
CA THR A 292 -6.49 -27.42 -111.76
C THR A 292 -5.45 -26.70 -112.62
N GLN A 293 -4.41 -26.10 -112.02
CA GLN A 293 -3.36 -25.41 -112.76
C GLN A 293 -2.43 -26.39 -113.50
N VAL A 294 -2.12 -27.54 -112.92
CA VAL A 294 -1.38 -28.62 -113.60
C VAL A 294 -2.16 -29.15 -114.80
N SER A 295 -3.47 -29.37 -114.65
CA SER A 295 -4.34 -29.83 -115.74
C SER A 295 -4.42 -28.80 -116.88
N ARG A 296 -4.48 -27.50 -116.57
CA ARG A 296 -4.45 -26.41 -117.56
C ARG A 296 -3.11 -26.28 -118.27
N LEU A 297 -1.99 -26.52 -117.59
CA LEU A 297 -0.66 -26.55 -118.22
C LEU A 297 -0.52 -27.76 -119.15
N GLN A 298 -1.04 -28.92 -118.75
CA GLN A 298 -1.03 -30.15 -119.56
C GLN A 298 -1.89 -30.03 -120.82
N SER A 299 -3.05 -29.38 -120.76
CA SER A 299 -3.92 -29.17 -121.93
C SER A 299 -3.34 -28.16 -122.93
N LEU A 300 -2.66 -27.11 -122.46
CA LEU A 300 -1.94 -26.16 -123.31
C LEU A 300 -0.73 -26.83 -124.00
N TYR A 301 -0.01 -27.73 -123.33
CA TYR A 301 1.10 -28.46 -123.94
C TYR A 301 0.65 -29.44 -125.05
N SER A 302 -0.60 -29.90 -124.99
CA SER A 302 -1.17 -30.89 -125.94
C SER A 302 -1.74 -30.28 -127.22
N THR A 303 -1.84 -28.95 -127.33
CA THR A 303 -2.43 -28.27 -128.51
C THR A 303 -1.32 -27.66 -129.37
N SER A 304 -1.22 -28.09 -130.63
CA SER A 304 -0.22 -27.60 -131.58
C SER A 304 -0.50 -26.15 -132.00
N ASN A 305 0.51 -25.29 -131.85
CA ASN A 305 0.59 -23.86 -132.25
C ASN A 305 0.09 -22.84 -131.20
N ILE A 306 0.85 -22.69 -130.11
CA ILE A 306 0.59 -21.68 -129.05
C ILE A 306 1.80 -20.75 -128.93
N SER A 307 1.55 -19.45 -128.70
CA SER A 307 2.59 -18.46 -128.43
C SER A 307 3.25 -18.70 -127.06
N THR A 308 4.57 -18.65 -127.03
CA THR A 308 5.39 -18.80 -125.80
C THR A 308 4.93 -17.84 -124.69
N THR A 309 4.40 -16.68 -125.05
CA THR A 309 3.87 -15.68 -124.11
C THR A 309 2.69 -16.19 -123.29
N VAL A 310 1.76 -16.95 -123.87
CA VAL A 310 0.58 -17.48 -123.15
C VAL A 310 0.99 -18.56 -122.14
N ILE A 311 1.98 -19.38 -122.49
CA ILE A 311 2.55 -20.40 -121.60
C ILE A 311 3.24 -19.73 -120.40
N VAL A 312 4.05 -18.70 -120.64
CA VAL A 312 4.73 -17.94 -119.57
C VAL A 312 3.72 -17.22 -118.67
N LEU A 313 2.70 -16.58 -119.23
CA LEU A 313 1.67 -15.89 -118.45
C LEU A 313 0.86 -16.88 -117.59
N GLN A 314 0.53 -18.06 -118.13
CA GLN A 314 -0.14 -19.12 -117.38
C GLN A 314 0.76 -19.70 -116.28
N ALA A 315 2.07 -19.84 -116.52
CA ALA A 315 3.03 -20.30 -115.52
C ALA A 315 3.18 -19.29 -114.37
N ILE A 316 3.26 -17.98 -114.67
CA ILE A 316 3.28 -16.92 -113.65
C ILE A 316 1.99 -16.91 -112.85
N THR A 317 0.84 -17.06 -113.52
CA THR A 317 -0.48 -17.12 -112.85
C THR A 317 -0.59 -18.35 -111.95
N ALA A 318 -0.07 -19.50 -112.37
CA ALA A 318 -0.01 -20.71 -111.55
C ALA A 318 0.90 -20.53 -110.34
N LEU A 319 2.10 -19.97 -110.52
CA LEU A 319 3.04 -19.69 -109.44
C LEU A 319 2.44 -18.74 -108.41
N LEU A 320 1.81 -17.65 -108.84
CA LEU A 320 1.16 -16.68 -107.95
C LEU A 320 -0.04 -17.30 -107.22
N SER A 321 -0.82 -18.14 -107.89
CA SER A 321 -1.97 -18.83 -107.30
C SER A 321 -1.58 -19.88 -106.25
N ILE A 322 -0.44 -20.56 -106.43
CA ILE A 322 0.10 -21.55 -105.48
C ILE A 322 0.79 -20.83 -104.30
N THR A 323 1.40 -19.68 -104.56
CA THR A 323 2.12 -18.90 -103.53
C THR A 323 1.20 -18.40 -102.42
N ALA A 324 -0.04 -18.00 -102.72
CA ALA A 324 -0.95 -17.46 -101.71
C ALA A 324 -1.39 -18.50 -100.64
N PRO A 325 -1.88 -19.71 -100.99
CA PRO A 325 -2.15 -20.77 -100.01
C PRO A 325 -0.89 -21.25 -99.28
N LEU A 326 0.27 -21.28 -99.98
CA LEU A 326 1.54 -21.68 -99.38
C LEU A 326 2.00 -20.68 -98.30
N TRP A 327 1.89 -19.38 -98.59
CA TRP A 327 2.19 -18.30 -97.65
C TRP A 327 1.26 -18.36 -96.44
N PHE A 328 -0.03 -18.57 -96.67
CA PHE A 328 -1.00 -18.69 -95.58
C PHE A 328 -0.73 -19.94 -94.72
N SER A 329 -0.40 -21.07 -95.34
CA SER A 329 -0.03 -22.31 -94.62
C SER A 329 1.19 -22.10 -93.72
N TRP A 330 2.19 -21.39 -94.20
CA TRP A 330 3.35 -20.99 -93.42
C TRP A 330 2.97 -20.10 -92.22
N LEU A 331 2.21 -19.04 -92.47
CA LEU A 331 1.76 -18.11 -91.44
C LEU A 331 0.91 -18.83 -90.37
N ALA A 332 -0.03 -19.67 -90.79
CA ALA A 332 -0.84 -20.46 -89.88
C ALA A 332 0.03 -21.39 -89.02
N THR A 333 1.03 -22.06 -89.60
CA THR A 333 1.95 -22.94 -88.86
C THR A 333 2.73 -22.17 -87.80
N THR A 334 3.31 -21.01 -88.14
CA THR A 334 4.05 -20.18 -87.16
C THR A 334 3.14 -19.67 -86.04
N GLN A 335 1.91 -19.26 -86.36
CA GLN A 335 0.96 -18.79 -85.36
C GLN A 335 0.47 -19.91 -84.43
N ILE A 336 0.23 -21.12 -84.96
CA ILE A 336 -0.13 -22.29 -84.14
C ILE A 336 0.97 -22.59 -83.12
N HIS A 337 2.24 -22.59 -83.53
CA HIS A 337 3.36 -22.84 -82.61
C HIS A 337 3.45 -21.77 -81.51
N LYS A 338 3.29 -20.49 -81.85
CA LYS A 338 3.29 -19.39 -80.87
C LYS A 338 2.14 -19.51 -79.88
N LEU A 339 0.93 -19.76 -80.37
CA LEU A 339 -0.26 -19.91 -79.53
C LEU A 339 -0.19 -21.15 -78.64
N PHE A 340 0.35 -22.26 -79.14
CA PHE A 340 0.53 -23.49 -78.36
C PHE A 340 1.51 -23.28 -77.20
N LYS A 341 2.71 -22.73 -77.49
CA LYS A 341 3.72 -22.39 -76.46
C LYS A 341 3.12 -21.50 -75.36
N LEU A 342 2.38 -20.48 -75.76
CA LEU A 342 1.77 -19.55 -74.82
C LEU A 342 0.60 -20.18 -74.04
N SER A 343 -0.19 -21.06 -74.66
CA SER A 343 -1.24 -21.81 -73.96
C SER A 343 -0.69 -22.79 -72.93
N GLU A 344 0.44 -23.43 -73.24
CA GLU A 344 1.12 -24.37 -72.33
C GLU A 344 1.72 -23.64 -71.13
N ASP A 345 2.34 -22.47 -71.34
CA ASP A 345 2.87 -21.63 -70.26
C ASP A 345 1.77 -21.19 -69.28
N TYR A 346 0.63 -20.68 -69.80
CA TYR A 346 -0.51 -20.33 -68.95
C TYR A 346 -1.15 -21.56 -68.29
N GLY A 347 -1.18 -22.71 -68.98
CA GLY A 347 -1.62 -23.99 -68.41
C GLY A 347 -0.74 -24.43 -67.24
N PHE A 348 0.58 -24.32 -67.39
CA PHE A 348 1.56 -24.58 -66.34
C PHE A 348 1.38 -23.63 -65.16
N LYS A 349 1.29 -22.31 -65.39
CA LYS A 349 1.03 -21.32 -64.33
C LYS A 349 -0.27 -21.60 -63.57
N SER A 350 -1.32 -22.06 -64.26
CA SER A 350 -2.58 -22.48 -63.63
C SER A 350 -2.39 -23.73 -62.75
N SER A 351 -1.72 -24.77 -63.26
CA SER A 351 -1.50 -26.02 -62.52
C SER A 351 -0.61 -25.81 -61.28
N VAL A 352 0.44 -25.00 -61.39
CA VAL A 352 1.31 -24.65 -60.26
C VAL A 352 0.54 -23.85 -59.21
N SER A 353 -0.29 -22.87 -59.63
CA SER A 353 -1.13 -22.09 -58.71
C SER A 353 -2.17 -22.98 -58.00
N GLN A 354 -2.78 -23.93 -58.70
CA GLN A 354 -3.72 -24.87 -58.09
C GLN A 354 -3.04 -25.83 -57.11
N SER A 355 -1.83 -26.31 -57.46
CA SER A 355 -1.04 -27.19 -56.60
C SER A 355 -0.55 -26.46 -55.34
N TYR A 356 -0.29 -25.16 -55.43
CA TYR A 356 0.09 -24.33 -54.28
C TYR A 356 -0.95 -24.38 -53.16
N GLU A 357 -2.26 -24.33 -53.45
CA GLU A 357 -3.27 -24.45 -52.38
C GLU A 357 -3.23 -25.80 -51.67
N GLY A 358 -2.96 -26.88 -52.42
CA GLY A 358 -2.78 -28.22 -51.84
C GLY A 358 -1.56 -28.29 -50.93
N TYR A 359 -0.41 -27.84 -51.42
CA TYR A 359 0.85 -27.86 -50.67
C TYR A 359 0.89 -26.86 -49.52
N ARG A 360 0.25 -25.69 -49.67
CA ARG A 360 0.19 -24.65 -48.63
C ARG A 360 -0.46 -25.18 -47.36
N LYS A 361 -1.52 -25.98 -47.51
CA LYS A 361 -2.21 -26.59 -46.36
C LYS A 361 -1.33 -27.60 -45.62
N GLU A 362 -0.60 -28.43 -46.37
CA GLU A 362 0.31 -29.41 -45.77
C GLU A 362 1.55 -28.74 -45.15
N THR A 363 2.02 -27.67 -45.79
CA THR A 363 3.26 -26.98 -45.42
C THR A 363 3.07 -26.00 -44.26
N SER A 364 1.88 -25.37 -44.15
CA SER A 364 1.56 -24.48 -43.02
C SER A 364 1.64 -25.19 -41.66
N ASP A 365 1.38 -26.49 -41.66
CA ASP A 365 1.38 -27.31 -40.45
C ASP A 365 2.81 -27.77 -40.08
N ILE A 366 3.74 -27.76 -41.04
CA ILE A 366 5.12 -28.24 -40.86
C ILE A 366 6.08 -27.11 -40.49
N SER A 367 6.17 -26.04 -41.31
CA SER A 367 7.07 -24.92 -41.04
C SER A 367 6.73 -23.65 -41.82
N VAL A 368 6.95 -22.50 -41.18
CA VAL A 368 6.71 -21.17 -41.78
C VAL A 368 7.74 -20.85 -42.86
N ASP A 369 8.98 -21.32 -42.73
CA ASP A 369 10.04 -21.03 -43.71
C ASP A 369 9.83 -21.78 -45.03
N LEU A 370 9.37 -23.04 -44.97
CA LEU A 370 9.00 -23.79 -46.19
C LEU A 370 7.80 -23.14 -46.91
N LEU A 371 6.86 -22.54 -46.16
CA LEU A 371 5.75 -21.79 -46.75
C LEU A 371 6.23 -20.51 -47.47
N LYS A 372 7.21 -19.80 -46.90
CA LYS A 372 7.81 -18.62 -47.55
C LYS A 372 8.53 -19.00 -48.84
N ASP A 373 9.31 -20.08 -48.82
CA ASP A 373 10.02 -20.57 -50.01
C ASP A 373 9.04 -21.02 -51.09
N LEU A 374 7.97 -21.72 -50.71
CA LEU A 374 6.90 -22.14 -51.61
C LEU A 374 6.22 -20.94 -52.28
N MET A 375 5.85 -19.92 -51.50
CA MET A 375 5.25 -18.68 -52.02
C MET A 375 6.24 -17.90 -52.89
N GLY A 376 7.51 -17.81 -52.48
CA GLY A 376 8.56 -17.15 -53.26
C GLY A 376 8.78 -17.81 -54.62
N ASN A 377 8.77 -19.13 -54.67
CA ASN A 377 8.85 -19.89 -55.92
C ASN A 377 7.61 -19.69 -56.81
N LEU A 378 6.40 -19.68 -56.24
CA LEU A 378 5.17 -19.38 -56.98
C LEU A 378 5.22 -17.96 -57.58
N LEU A 379 5.61 -16.95 -56.78
CA LEU A 379 5.75 -15.57 -57.23
C LEU A 379 6.77 -15.45 -58.39
N ARG A 380 7.90 -16.16 -58.31
CA ARG A 380 8.89 -16.19 -59.39
C ARG A 380 8.31 -16.76 -60.68
N ILE A 381 7.60 -17.89 -60.60
CA ILE A 381 6.93 -18.52 -61.76
C ILE A 381 5.85 -17.59 -62.34
N MET A 382 5.11 -16.87 -61.50
CA MET A 382 4.08 -15.93 -61.96
C MET A 382 4.69 -14.71 -62.65
N ASN A 383 5.79 -14.17 -62.12
CA ASN A 383 6.47 -12.99 -62.64
C ASN A 383 7.29 -13.25 -63.92
N ASP A 384 7.63 -14.51 -64.22
CA ASP A 384 8.30 -14.88 -65.46
C ASP A 384 7.46 -14.45 -66.69
N GLU A 385 8.04 -13.61 -67.56
CA GLU A 385 7.34 -12.99 -68.69
C GLU A 385 6.99 -14.02 -69.79
N PRO A 386 5.71 -14.16 -70.18
CA PRO A 386 5.28 -15.13 -71.20
C PRO A 386 5.90 -14.89 -72.60
N LEU A 387 6.29 -13.64 -72.88
CA LEU A 387 6.88 -13.23 -74.16
C LEU A 387 8.29 -13.82 -74.39
N ARG A 388 8.97 -14.34 -73.36
CA ARG A 388 10.27 -15.03 -73.52
C ARG A 388 10.19 -16.16 -74.53
N LEU A 389 9.09 -16.93 -74.53
CA LEU A 389 8.92 -18.09 -75.41
C LEU A 389 8.64 -17.73 -76.88
N VAL A 390 8.34 -16.46 -77.15
CA VAL A 390 7.95 -15.94 -78.47
C VAL A 390 9.03 -15.01 -79.07
N LYS A 391 9.90 -14.41 -78.24
CA LYS A 391 10.98 -13.48 -78.64
C LYS A 391 12.04 -14.13 -79.56
N ASP A 392 12.28 -15.43 -79.46
CA ASP A 392 13.23 -16.12 -80.34
C ASP A 392 12.68 -16.33 -81.77
N ASP A 393 11.36 -16.29 -81.95
CA ASP A 393 10.66 -16.54 -83.22
C ASP A 393 10.32 -15.24 -83.98
N THR A 394 10.80 -14.07 -83.53
CA THR A 394 10.53 -12.76 -84.15
C THR A 394 11.54 -12.34 -85.23
N ASN A 395 12.67 -13.03 -85.38
CA ASN A 395 13.69 -12.70 -86.39
C ASN A 395 13.36 -13.22 -87.82
N ALA A 396 12.25 -13.93 -87.99
CA ALA A 396 11.81 -14.50 -89.25
C ALA A 396 10.76 -13.60 -89.94
N SER A 397 11.16 -12.43 -90.42
CA SER A 397 10.21 -11.44 -90.94
C SER A 397 9.62 -11.77 -92.33
N THR A 398 10.05 -12.84 -93.02
CA THR A 398 9.37 -13.34 -94.24
C THR A 398 9.53 -14.88 -94.40
N PRO A 399 8.55 -15.60 -94.99
CA PRO A 399 8.59 -17.03 -95.28
C PRO A 399 9.79 -17.46 -96.12
N TYR A 400 10.18 -16.62 -97.09
CA TYR A 400 11.38 -16.88 -97.90
C TYR A 400 12.67 -16.75 -97.07
N ASN A 401 12.76 -15.77 -96.17
CA ASN A 401 13.91 -15.59 -95.29
C ASN A 401 14.02 -16.73 -94.27
N ASP A 402 12.90 -17.20 -93.72
CA ASP A 402 12.94 -18.31 -92.77
C ASP A 402 13.22 -19.65 -93.44
N MET A 403 12.58 -19.93 -94.59
CA MET A 403 12.91 -21.14 -95.38
C MET A 403 14.38 -21.12 -95.79
N ALA A 404 14.89 -20.00 -96.33
CA ALA A 404 16.29 -19.87 -96.70
C ALA A 404 17.22 -20.08 -95.49
N ASN A 405 16.95 -19.43 -94.35
CA ASN A 405 17.76 -19.60 -93.15
C ASN A 405 17.72 -21.03 -92.60
N GLN A 406 16.58 -21.73 -92.70
CA GLN A 406 16.49 -23.14 -92.31
C GLN A 406 17.26 -24.07 -93.26
N PHE A 407 17.24 -23.80 -94.56
CA PHE A 407 18.06 -24.53 -95.55
C PHE A 407 19.56 -24.29 -95.31
N PHE A 408 19.99 -23.03 -95.14
CA PHE A 408 21.39 -22.69 -94.84
C PHE A 408 21.86 -23.17 -93.46
N LYS A 409 21.00 -23.20 -92.43
CA LYS A 409 21.32 -23.82 -91.13
C LYS A 409 21.51 -25.32 -91.26
N ARG A 410 20.64 -26.02 -92.02
CA ARG A 410 20.77 -27.46 -92.25
C ARG A 410 22.06 -27.81 -93.00
N GLU A 411 22.50 -26.96 -93.91
CA GLU A 411 23.75 -27.14 -94.66
C GLU A 411 24.97 -26.95 -93.75
N LYS A 412 25.00 -25.90 -92.91
CA LYS A 412 26.05 -25.71 -91.89
C LYS A 412 26.12 -26.84 -90.85
N VAL A 413 24.98 -27.40 -90.44
CA VAL A 413 24.93 -28.55 -89.51
C VAL A 413 25.42 -29.83 -90.21
N LYS A 414 25.21 -29.97 -91.52
CA LYS A 414 25.73 -31.11 -92.29
C LYS A 414 27.25 -31.05 -92.46
N ASP A 415 27.82 -29.85 -92.54
CA ASP A 415 29.27 -29.64 -92.56
C ASP A 415 29.90 -29.83 -91.17
N SER A 416 29.25 -29.38 -90.08
CA SER A 416 29.77 -29.61 -88.72
C SER A 416 29.72 -31.08 -88.27
N VAL A 417 28.78 -31.89 -88.79
CA VAL A 417 28.68 -33.33 -88.49
C VAL A 417 29.79 -34.15 -89.19
N LYS A 418 30.50 -33.60 -90.18
CA LYS A 418 31.68 -34.25 -90.76
C LYS A 418 32.95 -34.06 -89.91
N ASP A 419 32.99 -33.05 -89.05
CA ASP A 419 34.17 -32.74 -88.21
C ASP A 419 34.11 -33.35 -86.80
N ASP A 420 32.94 -33.80 -86.32
CA ASP A 420 32.75 -34.37 -84.96
C ASP A 420 32.87 -35.90 -84.86
N LYS A 421 33.67 -36.53 -85.72
CA LYS A 421 34.15 -37.93 -85.51
C LYS A 421 35.50 -37.95 -84.79
N LYS A 422 35.61 -37.30 -83.63
CA LYS A 422 36.68 -37.55 -82.64
C LYS A 422 36.32 -36.95 -81.27
N SER A 423 35.81 -37.81 -80.40
CA SER A 423 36.06 -37.89 -78.94
C SER A 423 34.76 -38.12 -78.14
N PRO A 424 34.71 -39.11 -77.24
CA PRO A 424 33.49 -39.52 -76.55
C PRO A 424 33.20 -38.70 -75.29
N LEU A 425 31.89 -38.51 -75.07
CA LEU A 425 31.16 -38.41 -73.80
C LEU A 425 32.00 -38.44 -72.51
N LYS A 426 31.93 -37.34 -71.74
CA LYS A 426 32.02 -37.38 -70.28
C LYS A 426 30.75 -36.78 -69.69
N ALA A 427 29.96 -37.65 -69.08
CA ALA A 427 28.97 -37.30 -68.08
C ALA A 427 29.69 -36.73 -66.86
N GLN A 428 29.17 -35.62 -66.32
CA GLN A 428 29.52 -35.20 -64.96
C GLN A 428 28.32 -34.49 -64.35
N GLY A 429 27.54 -35.26 -63.60
CA GLY A 429 26.94 -34.71 -62.40
C GLY A 429 28.03 -34.59 -61.34
N ASN A 430 28.06 -33.47 -60.63
CA ASN A 430 28.18 -33.48 -59.18
C ASN A 430 27.92 -32.09 -58.61
N SER A 431 27.22 -32.15 -57.49
CA SER A 431 26.87 -31.12 -56.55
C SER A 431 28.09 -30.54 -55.82
N GLU A 432 27.88 -29.33 -55.29
CA GLU A 432 28.54 -28.71 -54.12
C GLU A 432 30.05 -28.42 -54.20
N ASP A 433 30.40 -27.12 -54.19
CA ASP A 433 30.98 -26.54 -52.98
C ASP A 433 30.82 -25.01 -52.97
N GLY A 434 30.65 -24.44 -51.78
CA GLY A 434 30.47 -23.01 -51.57
C GLY A 434 31.78 -22.24 -51.65
N ASN A 435 31.71 -20.97 -52.05
CA ASN A 435 32.42 -19.92 -51.32
C ASN A 435 31.80 -18.55 -51.59
N ASN A 436 31.88 -17.74 -50.55
CA ASN A 436 31.50 -16.35 -50.47
C ASN A 436 32.02 -15.51 -51.63
N ASP A 437 31.16 -14.64 -52.15
CA ASP A 437 31.54 -13.27 -52.51
C ASP A 437 30.31 -12.37 -52.38
N THR A 438 30.30 -11.58 -51.30
CA THR A 438 29.52 -10.34 -51.26
C THR A 438 30.32 -9.26 -52.00
N PRO A 439 29.63 -8.39 -52.75
CA PRO A 439 29.98 -6.98 -52.70
C PRO A 439 28.80 -6.13 -52.22
N LYS A 440 29.13 -5.26 -51.27
CA LYS A 440 28.35 -4.13 -50.76
C LYS A 440 27.76 -3.25 -51.87
N ILE A 441 26.51 -2.82 -51.68
CA ILE A 441 25.98 -1.52 -52.14
C ILE A 441 25.15 -0.98 -50.95
N SER A 442 25.79 -0.18 -50.09
CA SER A 442 25.65 1.28 -50.01
C SER A 442 24.31 1.75 -49.45
N ASN A 443 24.36 2.17 -48.18
CA ASN A 443 23.39 3.03 -47.52
C ASN A 443 23.13 4.29 -48.36
N THR A 444 21.85 4.64 -48.52
CA THR A 444 21.38 6.01 -48.43
C THR A 444 20.14 5.99 -47.54
N GLN A 445 20.34 6.36 -46.28
CA GLN A 445 19.28 6.89 -45.42
C GLN A 445 19.02 8.32 -45.91
N GLU A 446 17.78 8.61 -46.29
CA GLU A 446 17.28 9.97 -46.21
C GLU A 446 16.05 9.97 -45.29
N ASN A 447 16.11 10.93 -44.40
CA ASN A 447 15.43 11.07 -43.12
C ASN A 447 14.23 11.99 -43.32
N ILE A 448 13.03 11.58 -42.91
CA ILE A 448 11.99 12.52 -42.44
C ILE A 448 11.21 11.80 -41.32
N ASP A 449 11.68 12.01 -40.09
CA ASP A 449 10.87 11.93 -38.87
C ASP A 449 10.53 13.36 -38.41
N GLU A 450 9.49 13.42 -37.56
CA GLU A 450 8.95 14.57 -36.81
C GLU A 450 8.00 15.48 -37.60
N ALA A 451 6.82 15.85 -37.10
CA ALA A 451 6.30 15.96 -35.73
C ALA A 451 4.74 16.00 -35.86
N GLU A 452 3.85 15.96 -34.89
CA GLU A 452 3.83 15.91 -33.43
C GLU A 452 2.33 15.83 -33.06
N THR A 453 2.01 15.20 -31.93
CA THR A 453 0.89 15.51 -31.01
C THR A 453 -0.40 16.17 -31.54
N THR A 454 -1.51 15.42 -31.49
CA THR A 454 -2.71 15.75 -30.70
C THR A 454 -3.59 14.53 -30.48
#